data_AF-A0A7J7ZG37-F1
#
_entry.id   AF-A0A7J7ZG37-F1
#
_cell.length_a   1.000
_cell.length_b   1.000
_cell.length_c   1.000
_cell.angle_alpha   90.00
_cell.angle_beta   90.00
_cell.angle_gamma   90.00
#
_symmetry.space_group_name_H-M   'P 1'
#
loop_
_entity.id
_entity.type
_entity.pdbx_description
1 polymer ?
#
loop_
_entity_poly.entity_id
_entity_poly.type
_entity_poly.pdbx_seq_one_letter_code
_entity_poly.pdbx_strand_id
1 'polypeptide(L)'
;MCPQPSADGRFEGSLMTKALVKSNGTVTWTPPASYKSSCTMDVTFFPFDRQNCSMKFGSWTYDGTMVDLVLLNEHVDRKDFFDNGEWEILNAKGRKGHRRDGVHAYPFITYSFVLRRLPLFYTLFLIIPCLGLSFLTVLVFYLPSDEGEKLSLSTSVLVSLTVFLVVIEEIIPSSSKVIPLIGEYLLFIMIFVTLSIIVTVFVINVHHRSPSTYHPMAPWVKRLFLQKLPKLLCMKDHVDRYSSPEREESRRVVPGKVLERRKQKQVSDGEKVLVAFLEKAAESIRYISTHVKKEHCVSQVVQDWKFVAQVLDRIFLWLFLTVSVMGSVLIFTPSLKMWLHSYHEEQVSRAI
;
A
#
# COMPACT_ATOMS: atom_id res chain seq x y z
N MET A 1 -49.83 10.18 0.66
CA MET A 1 -48.91 9.78 1.75
C MET A 1 -47.64 10.58 1.59
N CYS A 2 -47.10 11.13 2.67
CA CYS A 2 -45.86 11.90 2.63
C CYS A 2 -44.72 11.07 3.25
N PRO A 3 -43.52 11.04 2.66
CA PRO A 3 -42.35 10.44 3.28
C PRO A 3 -41.92 11.27 4.49
N GLN A 4 -41.70 10.63 5.65
CA GLN A 4 -41.18 11.28 6.85
C GLN A 4 -39.94 10.53 7.37
N PRO A 5 -38.75 11.16 7.47
CA PRO A 5 -38.34 12.46 6.94
C PRO A 5 -37.86 12.37 5.48
N SER A 6 -38.17 13.38 4.64
CA SER A 6 -37.51 13.56 3.34
C SER A 6 -36.28 14.46 3.48
N ALA A 7 -35.15 14.06 2.91
CA ALA A 7 -33.87 14.80 3.01
C ALA A 7 -33.93 16.21 2.38
N ASP A 8 -34.75 16.38 1.34
CA ASP A 8 -34.80 17.59 0.52
C ASP A 8 -35.94 18.56 0.90
N GLY A 9 -36.71 18.27 1.95
CA GLY A 9 -37.81 19.11 2.40
C GLY A 9 -39.05 19.18 1.48
N ARG A 10 -39.11 18.39 0.40
CA ARG A 10 -40.31 18.22 -0.45
C ARG A 10 -41.08 16.98 -0.02
N PHE A 11 -42.23 17.20 0.62
CA PHE A 11 -43.05 16.14 1.21
C PHE A 11 -44.24 15.70 0.33
N GLU A 12 -44.58 16.49 -0.70
CA GLU A 12 -45.70 16.21 -1.61
C GLU A 12 -45.23 15.53 -2.91
N GLY A 13 -46.06 14.62 -3.43
CA GLY A 13 -45.83 14.00 -4.73
C GLY A 13 -45.88 15.05 -5.83
N SER A 14 -44.79 15.23 -6.57
CA SER A 14 -44.60 16.32 -7.53
C SER A 14 -45.54 16.28 -8.75
N LEU A 15 -46.32 15.21 -8.96
CA LEU A 15 -47.25 15.07 -10.09
C LEU A 15 -48.67 14.76 -9.61
N MET A 16 -49.59 15.67 -9.89
CA MET A 16 -51.03 15.45 -9.78
C MET A 16 -51.49 14.59 -10.96
N THR A 17 -51.87 13.35 -10.68
CA THR A 17 -52.40 12.39 -11.67
C THR A 17 -53.87 12.10 -11.41
N LYS A 18 -54.58 11.60 -12.43
CA LYS A 18 -55.99 11.23 -12.32
C LYS A 18 -56.16 9.99 -11.40
N ALA A 19 -57.25 9.97 -10.63
CA ALA A 19 -57.65 8.80 -9.85
C ALA A 19 -58.75 8.01 -10.59
N LEU A 20 -58.80 6.69 -10.35
CA LEU A 20 -59.85 5.81 -10.84
C LEU A 20 -60.92 5.66 -9.77
N VAL A 21 -62.18 5.97 -10.10
CA VAL A 21 -63.33 5.84 -9.18
C VAL A 21 -64.25 4.74 -9.69
N LYS A 22 -64.54 3.76 -8.84
CA LYS A 22 -65.48 2.66 -9.12
C LYS A 22 -66.90 3.02 -8.66
N SER A 23 -67.92 2.38 -9.23
CA SER A 23 -69.33 2.61 -8.89
C SER A 23 -69.69 2.30 -7.43
N ASN A 24 -68.90 1.47 -6.75
CA ASN A 24 -69.04 1.17 -5.32
C ASN A 24 -68.39 2.22 -4.40
N GLY A 25 -67.87 3.34 -4.94
CA GLY A 25 -67.20 4.39 -4.19
C GLY A 25 -65.72 4.13 -3.88
N THR A 26 -65.13 3.01 -4.34
CA THR A 26 -63.69 2.74 -4.15
C THR A 26 -62.87 3.62 -5.09
N VAL A 27 -61.92 4.37 -4.52
CA VAL A 27 -60.98 5.23 -5.27
C VAL A 27 -59.59 4.59 -5.27
N THR A 28 -58.97 4.47 -6.45
CA THR A 28 -57.59 4.00 -6.63
C THR A 28 -56.75 5.12 -7.23
N TRP A 29 -55.64 5.45 -6.58
CA TRP A 29 -54.74 6.52 -7.00
C TRP A 29 -53.28 6.12 -6.81
N THR A 30 -52.51 6.14 -7.90
CA THR A 30 -51.10 5.70 -7.95
C THR A 30 -50.23 6.77 -8.62
N PRO A 31 -49.91 7.87 -7.92
CA PRO A 31 -49.07 8.93 -8.47
C PRO A 31 -47.59 8.49 -8.52
N PRO A 32 -46.85 8.81 -9.59
CA PRO A 32 -45.41 8.61 -9.62
C PRO A 32 -44.73 9.66 -8.73
N ALA A 33 -43.73 9.24 -7.96
CA ALA A 33 -42.98 10.15 -7.09
C ALA A 33 -41.51 9.71 -6.99
N SER A 34 -40.62 10.70 -6.95
CA SER A 34 -39.22 10.51 -6.59
C SER A 34 -39.06 10.87 -5.12
N TYR A 35 -38.70 9.89 -4.31
CA TYR A 35 -38.50 10.06 -2.87
C TYR A 35 -37.03 10.04 -2.52
N LYS A 36 -36.59 11.04 -1.74
CA LYS A 36 -35.24 11.11 -1.19
C LYS A 36 -35.31 10.90 0.32
N SER A 37 -34.92 9.72 0.77
CA SER A 37 -34.84 9.35 2.19
C SER A 37 -33.44 9.59 2.74
N SER A 38 -33.34 10.10 3.96
CA SER A 38 -32.08 10.10 4.71
C SER A 38 -31.84 8.73 5.33
N CYS A 39 -30.80 8.04 4.88
CA CYS A 39 -30.36 6.75 5.43
C CYS A 39 -28.94 6.89 6.00
N THR A 40 -28.71 6.33 7.18
CA THR A 40 -27.35 6.24 7.74
C THR A 40 -26.63 5.07 7.08
N MET A 41 -25.60 5.36 6.27
CA MET A 41 -24.81 4.34 5.59
C MET A 41 -23.70 3.83 6.52
N ASP A 42 -23.54 2.52 6.61
CA ASP A 42 -22.41 1.88 7.29
C ASP A 42 -21.36 1.46 6.23
N VAL A 43 -20.22 2.14 6.24
CA VAL A 43 -19.15 1.96 5.25
C VAL A 43 -17.98 1.12 5.76
N THR A 44 -18.11 0.45 6.92
CA THR A 44 -17.01 -0.32 7.52
C THR A 44 -16.43 -1.36 6.55
N PHE A 45 -17.27 -2.12 5.83
CA PHE A 45 -16.83 -3.21 4.93
C PHE A 45 -16.85 -2.85 3.44
N PHE A 46 -16.80 -1.55 3.10
CA PHE A 46 -16.77 -1.11 1.71
C PHE A 46 -15.67 -1.83 0.89
N PRO A 47 -15.91 -2.30 -0.36
CA PRO A 47 -17.16 -2.22 -1.15
C PRO A 47 -18.09 -3.44 -0.98
N PHE A 48 -17.83 -4.32 -0.01
CA PHE A 48 -18.62 -5.52 0.28
C PHE A 48 -19.73 -5.23 1.32
N ASP A 49 -20.24 -4.02 1.32
CA ASP A 49 -21.19 -3.51 2.30
C ASP A 49 -22.65 -3.90 2.00
N ARG A 50 -23.43 -4.06 3.08
CA ARG A 50 -24.88 -4.19 3.07
C ARG A 50 -25.47 -2.96 3.74
N GLN A 51 -26.48 -2.37 3.12
CA GLN A 51 -27.16 -1.19 3.64
C GLN A 51 -28.61 -1.55 3.99
N ASN A 52 -29.09 -1.06 5.12
CA ASN A 52 -30.49 -1.22 5.53
C ASN A 52 -31.13 0.15 5.63
N CYS A 53 -31.81 0.55 4.56
CA CYS A 53 -32.45 1.85 4.47
C CYS A 53 -33.95 1.72 4.65
N SER A 54 -34.53 2.61 5.44
CA SER A 54 -35.96 2.61 5.73
C SER A 54 -36.62 3.88 5.21
N MET A 55 -37.78 3.73 4.56
CA MET A 55 -38.68 4.82 4.19
C MET A 55 -39.96 4.72 5.01
N LYS A 56 -40.35 5.79 5.70
CA LYS A 56 -41.61 5.82 6.46
C LYS A 56 -42.63 6.68 5.74
N PHE A 57 -43.82 6.14 5.56
CA PHE A 57 -44.96 6.81 4.96
C PHE A 57 -46.08 6.92 5.99
N GLY A 58 -46.63 8.11 6.13
CA GLY A 58 -47.70 8.38 7.08
C GLY A 58 -48.61 9.50 6.60
N SER A 59 -49.71 9.66 7.31
CA SER A 59 -50.47 10.90 7.29
C SER A 59 -49.71 11.96 8.07
N TRP A 60 -49.62 13.19 7.54
CA TRP A 60 -49.01 14.31 8.26
C TRP A 60 -50.01 14.95 9.25
N THR A 61 -51.27 15.04 8.86
CA THR A 61 -52.31 15.82 9.57
C THR A 61 -53.24 14.96 10.42
N TYR A 62 -53.70 13.84 9.89
CA TYR A 62 -54.70 12.98 10.55
C TYR A 62 -54.06 11.92 11.45
N ASP A 63 -54.68 11.70 12.61
CA ASP A 63 -54.35 10.60 13.51
C ASP A 63 -55.08 9.29 13.12
N GLY A 64 -54.79 8.22 13.83
CA GLY A 64 -55.31 6.88 13.57
C GLY A 64 -56.80 6.70 13.84
N THR A 65 -57.46 7.66 14.49
CA THR A 65 -58.92 7.63 14.66
C THR A 65 -59.64 8.13 13.39
N MET A 66 -58.96 8.95 12.59
CA MET A 66 -59.51 9.54 11.37
C MET A 66 -59.05 8.79 10.12
N VAL A 67 -57.78 8.37 10.08
CA VAL A 67 -57.19 7.66 8.94
C VAL A 67 -56.40 6.45 9.43
N ASP A 68 -56.90 5.25 9.11
CA ASP A 68 -56.12 4.03 9.31
C ASP A 68 -55.35 3.62 8.04
N LEU A 69 -54.09 3.22 8.23
CA LEU A 69 -53.23 2.73 7.16
C LEU A 69 -53.15 1.21 7.23
N VAL A 70 -53.52 0.54 6.15
CA VAL A 70 -53.49 -0.92 6.03
C VAL A 70 -52.49 -1.31 4.94
N LEU A 71 -51.61 -2.25 5.27
CA LEU A 71 -50.64 -2.79 4.34
C LEU A 71 -51.31 -3.90 3.52
N LEU A 72 -51.39 -3.74 2.19
CA LEU A 72 -52.00 -4.75 1.32
C LEU A 72 -51.09 -5.98 1.15
N ASN A 73 -49.79 -5.75 1.00
CA ASN A 73 -48.76 -6.78 0.84
C ASN A 73 -47.55 -6.45 1.71
N GLU A 74 -46.96 -7.44 2.37
CA GLU A 74 -45.73 -7.25 3.14
C GLU A 74 -44.53 -6.97 2.24
N HIS A 75 -44.48 -7.57 1.05
CA HIS A 75 -43.38 -7.40 0.11
C HIS A 75 -43.66 -6.24 -0.84
N VAL A 76 -42.64 -5.42 -1.08
CA VAL A 76 -42.70 -4.35 -2.07
C VAL A 76 -42.77 -4.97 -3.47
N ASP A 77 -43.69 -4.49 -4.31
CA ASP A 77 -43.78 -4.94 -5.71
C ASP A 77 -42.53 -4.51 -6.49
N ARG A 78 -41.96 -5.44 -7.26
CA ARG A 78 -40.73 -5.26 -8.04
C ARG A 78 -40.90 -5.60 -9.52
N LYS A 79 -42.13 -5.82 -10.00
CA LYS A 79 -42.39 -6.24 -11.40
C LYS A 79 -41.79 -5.28 -12.44
N ASP A 80 -41.88 -3.98 -12.18
CA ASP A 80 -41.35 -2.93 -13.06
C ASP A 80 -40.03 -2.34 -12.53
N PHE A 81 -39.28 -3.11 -11.72
CA PHE A 81 -37.98 -2.67 -11.22
C PHE A 81 -36.91 -2.75 -12.32
N PHE A 82 -36.20 -1.65 -12.53
CA PHE A 82 -35.05 -1.58 -13.42
C PHE A 82 -33.75 -1.65 -12.61
N ASP A 83 -32.91 -2.65 -12.90
CA ASP A 83 -31.63 -2.83 -12.24
C ASP A 83 -30.61 -1.76 -12.71
N ASN A 84 -29.97 -1.10 -11.75
CA ASN A 84 -28.98 -0.06 -12.01
C ASN A 84 -27.53 -0.60 -12.09
N GLY A 85 -27.31 -1.89 -11.82
CA GLY A 85 -26.00 -2.54 -11.91
C GLY A 85 -24.98 -2.12 -10.84
N GLU A 86 -25.38 -1.31 -9.86
CA GLU A 86 -24.55 -0.94 -8.71
C GLU A 86 -25.06 -1.57 -7.41
N TRP A 87 -26.39 -1.68 -7.27
CA TRP A 87 -27.04 -2.14 -6.05
C TRP A 87 -28.05 -3.24 -6.34
N GLU A 88 -27.94 -4.32 -5.60
CA GLU A 88 -28.90 -5.41 -5.61
C GLU A 88 -29.84 -5.32 -4.41
N ILE A 89 -31.15 -5.44 -4.63
CA ILE A 89 -32.14 -5.44 -3.56
C ILE A 89 -32.31 -6.86 -3.01
N LEU A 90 -31.66 -7.16 -1.89
CA LEU A 90 -31.78 -8.46 -1.22
C LEU A 90 -33.18 -8.65 -0.63
N ASN A 91 -33.69 -7.65 0.10
CA ASN A 91 -34.97 -7.75 0.79
C ASN A 91 -35.69 -6.39 0.81
N ALA A 92 -37.01 -6.40 0.62
CA ALA A 92 -37.82 -5.18 0.64
C ALA A 92 -39.17 -5.50 1.29
N LYS A 93 -39.34 -5.11 2.55
CA LYS A 93 -40.51 -5.45 3.37
C LYS A 93 -41.13 -4.22 4.02
N GLY A 94 -42.46 -4.16 4.01
CA GLY A 94 -43.29 -3.18 4.70
C GLY A 94 -43.71 -3.68 6.07
N ARG A 95 -43.69 -2.80 7.08
CA ARG A 95 -44.23 -3.04 8.42
C ARG A 95 -45.10 -1.87 8.85
N LYS A 96 -46.29 -2.17 9.37
CA LYS A 96 -47.14 -1.17 10.03
C LYS A 96 -46.57 -0.86 11.40
N GLY A 97 -46.46 0.42 11.71
CA GLY A 97 -46.02 0.93 13.00
C GLY A 97 -46.96 2.04 13.46
N HIS A 98 -46.77 2.46 14.70
CA HIS A 98 -47.60 3.48 15.30
C HIS A 98 -46.77 4.38 16.20
N ARG A 99 -46.82 5.69 15.95
CA ARG A 99 -46.12 6.70 16.75
C ARG A 99 -47.13 7.34 17.69
N ARG A 100 -46.88 7.28 18.99
CA ARG A 100 -47.67 8.03 19.98
C ARG A 100 -47.03 9.39 20.22
N ASP A 101 -47.85 10.44 20.17
CA ASP A 101 -47.46 11.80 20.51
C ASP A 101 -48.53 12.36 21.47
N GLY A 102 -48.21 12.34 22.78
CA GLY A 102 -49.18 12.59 23.84
C GLY A 102 -50.32 11.57 23.85
N VAL A 103 -51.55 12.06 23.66
CA VAL A 103 -52.79 11.24 23.63
C VAL A 103 -53.09 10.72 22.21
N HIS A 104 -52.51 11.35 21.18
CA HIS A 104 -52.79 11.02 19.79
C HIS A 104 -51.81 9.98 19.24
N ALA A 105 -52.33 9.26 18.27
CA ALA A 105 -51.84 7.97 17.88
C ALA A 105 -51.74 7.96 16.33
N TYR A 106 -50.53 8.11 15.77
CA TYR A 106 -50.32 8.30 14.34
C TYR A 106 -49.81 7.00 13.66
N PRO A 107 -50.62 6.35 12.81
CA PRO A 107 -50.20 5.17 12.07
C PRO A 107 -49.23 5.55 10.95
N PHE A 108 -48.19 4.72 10.78
CA PHE A 108 -47.24 4.84 9.67
C PHE A 108 -46.88 3.45 9.13
N ILE A 109 -46.46 3.41 7.87
CA ILE A 109 -45.91 2.23 7.22
C ILE A 109 -44.42 2.48 6.98
N THR A 110 -43.57 1.57 7.45
CA THR A 110 -42.13 1.60 7.18
C THR A 110 -41.79 0.52 6.17
N TYR A 111 -41.22 0.91 5.03
CA TYR A 111 -40.59 -0.01 4.10
C TYR A 111 -39.09 -0.05 4.35
N SER A 112 -38.57 -1.24 4.65
CA SER A 112 -37.14 -1.51 4.84
C SER A 112 -36.57 -2.16 3.59
N PHE A 113 -35.53 -1.56 3.04
CA PHE A 113 -34.77 -2.00 1.89
C PHE A 113 -33.39 -2.44 2.36
N VAL A 114 -33.13 -3.74 2.25
CA VAL A 114 -31.82 -4.32 2.44
C VAL A 114 -31.16 -4.39 1.07
N LEU A 115 -30.14 -3.56 0.88
CA LEU A 115 -29.40 -3.39 -0.37
C LEU A 115 -27.99 -3.96 -0.21
N ARG A 116 -27.45 -4.55 -1.27
CA ARG A 116 -26.06 -5.00 -1.36
C ARG A 116 -25.37 -4.34 -2.54
N ARG A 117 -24.16 -3.82 -2.31
CA ARG A 117 -23.34 -3.24 -3.37
C ARG A 117 -22.69 -4.33 -4.22
N LEU A 118 -22.64 -4.13 -5.54
CA LEU A 118 -21.86 -4.94 -6.46
C LEU A 118 -20.40 -4.44 -6.48
N PRO A 119 -19.42 -5.22 -5.98
CA PRO A 119 -18.08 -4.71 -5.64
C PRO A 119 -17.10 -4.65 -6.83
N LEU A 120 -17.49 -5.13 -8.01
CA LEU A 120 -16.56 -5.44 -9.11
C LEU A 120 -15.80 -4.21 -9.59
N PHE A 121 -16.49 -3.10 -9.81
CA PHE A 121 -15.89 -1.82 -10.20
C PHE A 121 -14.83 -1.35 -9.18
N TYR A 122 -15.20 -1.30 -7.89
CA TYR A 122 -14.30 -0.87 -6.83
C TYR A 122 -13.13 -1.83 -6.60
N THR A 123 -13.34 -3.13 -6.79
CA THR A 123 -12.27 -4.13 -6.68
C THR A 123 -11.22 -3.93 -7.77
N LEU A 124 -11.63 -3.75 -9.02
CA LEU A 124 -10.71 -3.58 -10.14
C LEU A 124 -9.96 -2.25 -10.13
N PHE A 125 -10.62 -1.16 -9.76
CA PHE A 125 -10.05 0.18 -9.89
C PHE A 125 -9.51 0.77 -8.59
N LEU A 126 -9.89 0.25 -7.42
CA LEU A 126 -9.34 0.68 -6.13
C LEU A 126 -8.44 -0.39 -5.50
N ILE A 127 -8.93 -1.63 -5.36
CA ILE A 127 -8.19 -2.68 -4.61
C ILE A 127 -6.97 -3.18 -5.39
N ILE A 128 -7.13 -3.53 -6.68
CA ILE A 128 -6.03 -4.06 -7.49
C ILE A 128 -4.86 -3.06 -7.60
N PRO A 129 -5.08 -1.76 -7.90
CA PRO A 129 -3.96 -0.85 -7.97
C PRO A 129 -3.32 -0.60 -6.59
N CYS A 130 -4.07 -0.56 -5.48
CA CYS A 130 -3.47 -0.50 -4.14
C CYS A 130 -2.55 -1.69 -3.85
N LEU A 131 -2.95 -2.92 -4.22
CA LEU A 131 -2.11 -4.11 -4.09
C LEU A 131 -0.86 -4.00 -4.97
N GLY A 132 -1.01 -3.55 -6.21
CA GLY A 132 0.10 -3.30 -7.13
C GLY A 132 1.09 -2.27 -6.58
N LEU A 133 0.60 -1.21 -5.96
CA LEU A 133 1.39 -0.18 -5.30
C LEU A 133 2.17 -0.71 -4.09
N SER A 134 1.52 -1.52 -3.25
CA SER A 134 2.20 -2.22 -2.15
C SER A 134 3.32 -3.14 -2.67
N PHE A 135 3.13 -3.77 -3.83
CA PHE A 135 4.14 -4.62 -4.45
C PHE A 135 5.30 -3.81 -5.05
N LEU A 136 5.02 -2.69 -5.72
CA LEU A 136 6.03 -1.81 -6.31
C LEU A 136 6.98 -1.24 -5.25
N THR A 137 6.48 -0.88 -4.06
CA THR A 137 7.35 -0.44 -2.95
C THR A 137 8.37 -1.49 -2.51
N VAL A 138 7.97 -2.77 -2.46
CA VAL A 138 8.88 -3.88 -2.14
C VAL A 138 9.87 -4.11 -3.29
N LEU A 139 9.41 -3.99 -4.54
CA LEU A 139 10.23 -4.21 -5.73
C LEU A 139 11.41 -3.23 -5.82
N VAL A 140 11.28 -2.00 -5.32
CA VAL A 140 12.37 -1.01 -5.27
C VAL A 140 13.61 -1.53 -4.53
N PHE A 141 13.43 -2.34 -3.48
CA PHE A 141 14.54 -2.94 -2.72
C PHE A 141 15.20 -4.13 -3.43
N TYR A 142 14.57 -4.69 -4.46
CA TYR A 142 15.15 -5.79 -5.22
C TYR A 142 16.18 -5.30 -6.26
N LEU A 143 16.01 -4.07 -6.76
CA LEU A 143 16.86 -3.52 -7.82
C LEU A 143 18.23 -3.09 -7.27
N PRO A 144 19.35 -3.47 -7.91
CA PRO A 144 20.68 -3.04 -7.51
C PRO A 144 20.91 -1.54 -7.82
N SER A 145 21.66 -0.86 -6.95
CA SER A 145 21.93 0.59 -7.02
C SER A 145 23.08 0.98 -7.96
N ASP A 146 23.70 0.04 -8.65
CA ASP A 146 24.94 0.28 -9.40
C ASP A 146 24.73 1.05 -10.72
N GLU A 147 23.52 1.09 -11.28
CA GLU A 147 23.25 1.66 -12.61
C GLU A 147 22.50 3.00 -12.61
N GLY A 148 22.26 3.64 -11.45
CA GLY A 148 21.53 4.92 -11.36
C GLY A 148 20.02 4.83 -11.66
N GLU A 149 19.60 3.84 -12.45
CA GLU A 149 18.20 3.51 -12.76
C GLU A 149 17.34 3.29 -11.50
N LYS A 150 17.93 2.77 -10.42
CA LYS A 150 17.24 2.59 -9.13
C LYS A 150 16.72 3.89 -8.54
N LEU A 151 17.49 4.98 -8.64
CA LEU A 151 17.06 6.30 -8.16
C LEU A 151 15.88 6.80 -8.98
N SER A 152 15.97 6.71 -10.31
CA SER A 152 14.90 7.10 -11.24
C SER A 152 13.62 6.31 -10.96
N LEU A 153 13.70 4.98 -10.96
CA LEU A 153 12.57 4.08 -10.68
C LEU A 153 11.93 4.37 -9.31
N SER A 154 12.75 4.53 -8.26
CA SER A 154 12.24 4.80 -6.92
C SER A 154 11.48 6.12 -6.86
N THR A 155 11.93 7.16 -7.56
CA THR A 155 11.23 8.44 -7.61
C THR A 155 9.94 8.38 -8.43
N SER A 156 9.93 7.69 -9.58
CA SER A 156 8.72 7.52 -10.39
C SER A 156 7.65 6.71 -9.66
N VAL A 157 8.05 5.62 -8.98
CA VAL A 157 7.16 4.81 -8.14
C VAL A 157 6.60 5.66 -7.00
N LEU A 158 7.43 6.48 -6.35
CA LEU A 158 6.98 7.38 -5.28
C LEU A 158 5.92 8.38 -5.77
N VAL A 159 6.16 9.08 -6.88
CA VAL A 159 5.21 10.07 -7.42
C VAL A 159 3.90 9.40 -7.84
N SER A 160 3.97 8.24 -8.50
CA SER A 160 2.77 7.49 -8.89
C SER A 160 1.97 7.02 -7.68
N LEU A 161 2.64 6.58 -6.60
CA LEU A 161 2.02 6.18 -5.34
C LEU A 161 1.27 7.36 -4.71
N THR A 162 1.91 8.52 -4.62
CA THR A 162 1.29 9.71 -4.00
C THR A 162 0.09 10.21 -4.79
N VAL A 163 0.15 10.24 -6.12
CA VAL A 163 -0.97 10.67 -6.96
C VAL A 163 -2.16 9.72 -6.80
N PHE A 164 -1.91 8.41 -6.83
CA PHE A 164 -2.98 7.44 -6.67
C PHE A 164 -3.61 7.48 -5.27
N LEU A 165 -2.82 7.66 -4.22
CA LEU A 165 -3.34 7.84 -2.85
C LEU A 165 -4.23 9.08 -2.73
N VAL A 166 -3.85 10.20 -3.34
CA VAL A 166 -4.67 11.43 -3.39
C VAL A 166 -6.00 11.17 -4.08
N VAL A 167 -6.01 10.49 -5.24
CA VAL A 167 -7.24 10.15 -5.96
C VAL A 167 -8.19 9.29 -5.10
N ILE A 168 -7.64 8.35 -4.32
CA ILE A 168 -8.49 7.53 -3.44
C ILE A 168 -9.09 8.35 -2.30
N GLU A 169 -8.34 9.28 -1.71
CA GLU A 169 -8.86 10.18 -0.67
C GLU A 169 -10.05 11.00 -1.19
N GLU A 170 -10.05 11.40 -2.46
CA GLU A 170 -11.18 12.13 -3.07
C GLU A 170 -12.42 11.26 -3.29
N ILE A 171 -12.24 9.97 -3.60
CA ILE A 171 -13.35 9.04 -3.89
C ILE A 171 -14.06 8.59 -2.60
N ILE A 172 -13.32 8.45 -1.49
CA ILE A 172 -13.89 8.00 -0.22
C ILE A 172 -14.51 9.20 0.52
N PRO A 173 -15.80 9.17 0.87
CA PRO A 173 -16.42 10.28 1.58
C PRO A 173 -15.78 10.48 2.97
N SER A 174 -15.55 11.74 3.35
CA SER A 174 -15.04 12.13 4.67
C SER A 174 -16.09 11.89 5.77
N SER A 175 -16.24 10.64 6.20
CA SER A 175 -17.10 10.25 7.32
C SER A 175 -16.27 10.08 8.59
N SER A 176 -16.63 10.81 9.66
CA SER A 176 -15.99 10.71 10.98
C SER A 176 -16.60 9.63 11.88
N LYS A 177 -17.69 8.97 11.45
CA LYS A 177 -18.42 8.01 12.30
C LYS A 177 -17.72 6.67 12.42
N VAL A 178 -17.16 6.17 11.32
CA VAL A 178 -16.40 4.91 11.25
C VAL A 178 -15.33 5.07 10.17
N ILE A 179 -14.10 4.65 10.46
CA ILE A 179 -13.04 4.57 9.44
C ILE A 179 -13.33 3.31 8.60
N PRO A 180 -13.55 3.41 7.28
CA PRO A 180 -13.72 2.25 6.43
C PRO A 180 -12.49 1.33 6.50
N LEU A 181 -12.66 0.02 6.33
CA LEU A 181 -11.53 -0.91 6.29
C LEU A 181 -10.53 -0.57 5.17
N ILE A 182 -11.04 -0.05 4.05
CA ILE A 182 -10.20 0.51 2.97
C ILE A 182 -9.39 1.73 3.45
N GLY A 183 -9.96 2.57 4.32
CA GLY A 183 -9.27 3.71 4.93
C GLY A 183 -8.16 3.27 5.87
N GLU A 184 -8.39 2.23 6.67
CA GLU A 184 -7.34 1.62 7.51
C GLU A 184 -6.21 1.05 6.65
N TYR A 185 -6.55 0.38 5.54
CA TYR A 185 -5.57 -0.14 4.58
C TYR A 185 -4.74 0.97 3.92
N LEU A 186 -5.38 2.07 3.52
CA LEU A 186 -4.68 3.21 2.92
C LEU A 186 -3.76 3.90 3.92
N LEU A 187 -4.18 4.05 5.19
CA LEU A 187 -3.31 4.56 6.25
C LEU A 187 -2.11 3.63 6.49
N PHE A 188 -2.33 2.32 6.50
CA PHE A 188 -1.25 1.34 6.56
C PHE A 188 -0.27 1.49 5.37
N ILE A 189 -0.78 1.58 4.15
CA ILE A 189 0.05 1.81 2.95
C ILE A 189 0.80 3.14 3.05
N MET A 190 0.16 4.22 3.50
CA MET A 190 0.79 5.54 3.61
C MET A 190 1.95 5.51 4.61
N ILE A 191 1.77 4.92 5.79
CA ILE A 191 2.84 4.73 6.77
C ILE A 191 3.95 3.83 6.21
N PHE A 192 3.57 2.76 5.51
CA PHE A 192 4.53 1.83 4.92
C PHE A 192 5.37 2.47 3.80
N VAL A 193 4.74 3.23 2.91
CA VAL A 193 5.38 3.99 1.83
C VAL A 193 6.33 5.03 2.41
N THR A 194 5.90 5.80 3.41
CA THR A 194 6.76 6.82 4.06
C THR A 194 7.99 6.21 4.70
N LEU A 195 7.85 5.09 5.43
CA LEU A 195 8.99 4.34 5.98
C LEU A 195 9.89 3.78 4.88
N SER A 196 9.30 3.26 3.79
CA SER A 196 10.06 2.74 2.64
C SER A 196 10.95 3.81 2.03
N ILE A 197 10.45 5.05 1.86
CA ILE A 197 11.23 6.15 1.30
C ILE A 197 12.42 6.49 2.20
N ILE A 198 12.19 6.61 3.52
CA ILE A 198 13.24 6.94 4.49
C ILE A 198 14.35 5.89 4.44
N VAL A 199 13.97 4.61 4.38
CA VAL A 199 14.92 3.49 4.27
C VAL A 199 15.65 3.53 2.93
N THR A 200 14.96 3.77 1.81
CA THR A 200 15.61 3.88 0.49
C THR A 200 16.64 5.00 0.45
N VAL A 201 16.33 6.18 0.99
CA VAL A 201 17.28 7.30 1.09
C VAL A 201 18.48 6.91 1.96
N PHE A 202 18.25 6.21 3.08
CA PHE A 202 19.32 5.70 3.92
C PHE A 202 20.23 4.72 3.18
N VAL A 203 19.66 3.75 2.46
CA VAL A 203 20.42 2.75 1.69
C VAL A 203 21.23 3.42 0.57
N ILE A 204 20.64 4.39 -0.13
CA ILE A 204 21.33 5.17 -1.16
C ILE A 204 22.51 5.95 -0.57
N ASN A 205 22.33 6.58 0.60
CA ASN A 205 23.39 7.29 1.31
C ASN A 205 24.54 6.34 1.71
N VAL A 206 24.21 5.11 2.13
CA VAL A 206 25.20 4.07 2.43
C VAL A 206 25.92 3.60 1.16
N HIS A 207 25.22 3.44 0.04
CA HIS A 207 25.79 3.00 -1.25
C HIS A 207 26.75 4.04 -1.85
N HIS A 208 26.37 5.32 -1.84
CA HIS A 208 27.20 6.42 -2.35
C HIS A 208 28.17 7.00 -1.32
N ARG A 209 28.36 6.34 -0.17
CA ARG A 209 29.30 6.81 0.87
C ARG A 209 30.73 6.81 0.31
N SER A 210 31.19 7.99 -0.07
CA SER A 210 32.43 8.18 -0.82
C SER A 210 33.67 7.83 0.03
N PRO A 211 34.64 7.08 -0.51
CA PRO A 211 35.85 6.64 0.21
C PRO A 211 36.82 7.78 0.52
N SER A 212 36.60 9.00 -0.01
CA SER A 212 37.44 10.17 0.25
C SER A 212 37.22 10.80 1.63
N THR A 213 36.12 10.48 2.33
CA THR A 213 35.94 10.78 3.76
C THR A 213 36.40 9.59 4.60
N TYR A 214 37.72 9.49 4.74
CA TYR A 214 38.44 8.30 5.21
C TYR A 214 38.24 8.03 6.72
N HIS A 215 37.16 7.33 7.08
CA HIS A 215 37.12 6.54 8.31
C HIS A 215 37.02 5.06 7.96
N PRO A 216 37.92 4.19 8.47
CA PRO A 216 37.77 2.75 8.32
C PRO A 216 36.41 2.31 8.88
N MET A 217 35.69 1.44 8.15
CA MET A 217 34.43 0.86 8.61
C MET A 217 34.59 0.37 10.05
N ALA A 218 33.67 0.76 10.93
CA ALA A 218 33.72 0.35 12.32
C ALA A 218 33.76 -1.20 12.42
N PRO A 219 34.58 -1.79 13.30
CA PRO A 219 34.77 -3.24 13.36
C PRO A 219 33.49 -4.05 13.64
N TRP A 220 32.47 -3.40 14.20
CA TRP A 220 31.15 -4.01 14.42
C TRP A 220 30.34 -4.11 13.11
N VAL A 221 30.42 -3.11 12.23
CA VAL A 221 29.75 -3.10 10.91
C VAL A 221 30.30 -4.24 10.06
N LYS A 222 31.63 -4.41 10.03
CA LYS A 222 32.27 -5.51 9.29
C LYS A 222 31.79 -6.88 9.78
N ARG A 223 31.77 -7.12 11.10
CA ARG A 223 31.34 -8.41 11.65
C ARG A 223 29.85 -8.68 11.41
N LEU A 224 29.00 -7.65 11.50
CA LEU A 224 27.56 -7.80 11.32
C LEU A 224 27.20 -8.01 9.84
N PHE A 225 27.59 -7.07 8.97
CA PHE A 225 27.16 -7.01 7.58
C PHE A 225 27.98 -7.88 6.61
N LEU A 226 29.27 -8.13 6.88
CA LEU A 226 30.08 -8.99 5.99
C LEU A 226 30.20 -10.44 6.46
N GLN A 227 29.88 -10.79 7.71
CA GLN A 227 30.09 -12.16 8.21
C GLN A 227 28.82 -12.84 8.73
N LYS A 228 27.97 -12.13 9.49
CA LYS A 228 26.77 -12.71 10.14
C LYS A 228 25.53 -12.66 9.25
N LEU A 229 25.21 -11.49 8.69
CA LEU A 229 23.98 -11.26 7.90
C LEU A 229 23.95 -12.01 6.55
N PRO A 230 25.04 -12.06 5.74
CA PRO A 230 25.03 -12.79 4.47
C PRO A 230 24.76 -14.28 4.64
N LYS A 231 25.27 -14.88 5.73
CA LYS A 231 25.01 -16.28 6.11
C LYS A 231 23.57 -16.52 6.51
N LEU A 232 22.92 -15.55 7.17
CA LEU A 232 21.50 -15.63 7.53
C LEU A 232 20.59 -15.50 6.29
N LEU A 233 20.98 -14.65 5.34
CA LEU A 233 20.24 -14.38 4.09
C LEU A 233 20.58 -15.37 2.95
N CYS A 234 21.35 -16.42 3.23
CA CYS A 234 21.82 -17.42 2.24
C CYS A 234 22.48 -16.79 1.00
N MET A 235 23.14 -15.65 1.14
CA MET A 235 23.87 -15.04 0.01
C MET A 235 25.18 -15.80 -0.20
N LYS A 236 25.45 -16.19 -1.45
CA LYS A 236 26.72 -16.83 -1.80
C LYS A 236 27.82 -15.78 -1.70
N ASP A 237 28.67 -15.98 -0.71
CA ASP A 237 29.64 -15.02 -0.24
C ASP A 237 30.67 -14.68 -1.34
N HIS A 238 30.92 -13.39 -1.61
CA HIS A 238 32.14 -12.92 -2.28
C HIS A 238 33.36 -12.95 -1.31
N VAL A 239 33.28 -13.74 -0.23
CA VAL A 239 34.28 -13.83 0.85
C VAL A 239 35.57 -14.52 0.44
N ASP A 240 35.63 -15.17 -0.72
CA ASP A 240 36.88 -15.68 -1.26
C ASP A 240 37.88 -14.56 -1.64
N ARG A 241 37.48 -13.28 -1.63
CA ARG A 241 38.42 -12.16 -1.87
C ARG A 241 39.24 -11.74 -0.64
N TYR A 242 38.78 -12.04 0.58
CA TYR A 242 39.51 -11.70 1.82
C TYR A 242 40.34 -12.87 2.37
N SER A 243 40.13 -14.08 1.85
CA SER A 243 40.85 -15.30 2.24
C SER A 243 42.16 -15.48 1.44
N SER A 244 43.22 -14.74 1.83
CA SER A 244 44.66 -14.97 1.53
C SER A 244 45.23 -14.52 0.15
N PRO A 245 46.52 -14.10 0.03
CA PRO A 245 47.63 -14.35 0.96
C PRO A 245 48.49 -13.11 1.29
N GLU A 246 48.28 -12.48 2.46
CA GLU A 246 49.30 -11.57 3.05
C GLU A 246 50.32 -12.33 3.91
N ARG A 247 50.27 -13.68 3.93
CA ARG A 247 51.10 -14.52 4.80
C ARG A 247 52.31 -15.19 4.13
N GLU A 248 52.56 -14.95 2.84
CA GLU A 248 53.61 -15.65 2.10
C GLU A 248 54.72 -14.78 1.48
N GLU A 249 54.65 -13.45 1.60
CA GLU A 249 55.70 -12.55 1.06
C GLU A 249 56.74 -12.08 2.09
N SER A 250 56.61 -12.49 3.37
CA SER A 250 57.63 -12.24 4.41
C SER A 250 58.77 -13.28 4.41
N ARG A 251 58.82 -14.20 3.44
CA ARG A 251 59.80 -15.30 3.40
C ARG A 251 60.53 -15.49 2.08
N ARG A 252 60.92 -14.42 1.36
CA ARG A 252 62.05 -14.47 0.40
C ARG A 252 62.87 -13.19 0.41
N VAL A 253 63.36 -12.78 1.58
CA VAL A 253 64.60 -11.99 1.63
C VAL A 253 65.74 -13.00 1.47
N VAL A 254 66.27 -13.13 0.25
CA VAL A 254 67.55 -13.81 0.04
C VAL A 254 68.63 -12.87 0.61
N PRO A 255 69.40 -13.26 1.63
CA PRO A 255 70.55 -12.48 2.06
C PRO A 255 71.68 -12.74 1.05
N GLY A 256 71.74 -11.91 0.01
CA GLY A 256 72.92 -11.83 -0.85
C GLY A 256 74.06 -11.20 -0.05
N LYS A 257 74.96 -12.02 0.49
CA LYS A 257 76.26 -11.57 1.01
C LYS A 257 77.05 -10.96 -0.15
N VAL A 258 77.00 -9.64 -0.30
CA VAL A 258 77.98 -8.92 -1.13
C VAL A 258 79.18 -8.65 -0.23
N LEU A 259 80.22 -9.44 -0.45
CA LEU A 259 81.54 -9.27 0.16
C LEU A 259 82.07 -7.89 -0.28
N GLU A 260 82.28 -6.98 0.68
CA GLU A 260 83.04 -5.76 0.44
C GLU A 260 84.41 -6.13 -0.14
N ARG A 261 84.67 -5.67 -1.37
CA ARG A 261 86.04 -5.47 -1.85
C ARG A 261 86.19 -4.04 -2.32
N ARG A 262 86.67 -3.23 -1.38
CA ARG A 262 87.32 -1.94 -1.59
C ARG A 262 88.30 -2.04 -2.76
N LYS A 263 87.98 -1.43 -3.91
CA LYS A 263 88.95 -0.99 -4.91
C LYS A 263 88.42 0.26 -5.61
N GLN A 264 89.01 1.38 -5.22
CA GLN A 264 88.86 2.70 -5.78
C GLN A 264 89.27 2.66 -7.26
N LYS A 265 88.30 2.83 -8.17
CA LYS A 265 88.54 3.03 -9.60
C LYS A 265 87.66 4.20 -10.06
N GLN A 266 88.27 5.19 -10.71
CA GLN A 266 87.60 6.37 -11.23
C GLN A 266 86.42 5.95 -12.12
N VAL A 267 85.21 6.28 -11.67
CA VAL A 267 83.96 6.02 -12.38
C VAL A 267 83.83 7.04 -13.51
N SER A 268 83.66 6.54 -14.74
CA SER A 268 83.42 7.36 -15.93
C SER A 268 82.10 8.12 -15.80
N ASP A 269 82.06 9.36 -16.28
CA ASP A 269 80.91 10.27 -16.16
C ASP A 269 79.60 9.64 -16.69
N GLY A 270 79.68 8.82 -17.74
CA GLY A 270 78.54 8.09 -18.30
C GLY A 270 77.95 6.98 -17.41
N GLU A 271 78.74 6.40 -16.50
CA GLU A 271 78.29 5.32 -15.60
C GLU A 271 77.51 5.90 -14.41
N LYS A 272 77.85 7.12 -13.97
CA LYS A 272 77.08 7.88 -12.98
C LYS A 272 75.72 8.33 -13.55
N VAL A 273 75.69 8.73 -14.81
CA VAL A 273 74.45 9.10 -15.52
C VAL A 273 73.50 7.90 -15.63
N LEU A 274 74.03 6.70 -15.91
CA LEU A 274 73.23 5.47 -15.97
C LEU A 274 72.65 5.08 -14.60
N VAL A 275 73.45 5.19 -13.54
CA VAL A 275 72.99 4.93 -12.16
C VAL A 275 71.91 5.93 -11.74
N ALA A 276 72.09 7.22 -12.03
CA ALA A 276 71.09 8.26 -11.74
C ALA A 276 69.79 8.07 -12.54
N PHE A 277 69.88 7.56 -13.77
CA PHE A 277 68.71 7.23 -14.58
C PHE A 277 67.94 6.02 -14.03
N LEU A 278 68.65 4.96 -13.62
CA LEU A 278 68.06 3.78 -12.99
C LEU A 278 67.41 4.11 -11.63
N GLU A 279 68.00 5.02 -10.85
CA GLU A 279 67.43 5.49 -9.59
C GLU A 279 66.12 6.26 -9.81
N LYS A 280 66.08 7.19 -10.79
CA LYS A 280 64.84 7.86 -11.21
C LYS A 280 63.76 6.88 -11.73
N ALA A 281 64.16 5.87 -12.48
CA ALA A 281 63.24 4.85 -12.97
C ALA A 281 62.67 4.01 -11.81
N ALA A 282 63.50 3.63 -10.84
CA ALA A 282 63.09 2.91 -9.64
C ALA A 282 62.13 3.74 -8.76
N GLU A 283 62.38 5.04 -8.59
CA GLU A 283 61.47 5.96 -7.91
C GLU A 283 60.12 6.07 -8.63
N SER A 284 60.13 6.16 -9.96
CA SER A 284 58.91 6.22 -10.76
C SER A 284 58.08 4.93 -10.62
N ILE A 285 58.72 3.76 -10.67
CA ILE A 285 58.06 2.46 -10.45
C ILE A 285 57.50 2.36 -9.02
N ARG A 286 58.27 2.84 -8.02
CA ARG A 286 57.82 2.85 -6.62
C ARG A 286 56.62 3.78 -6.43
N TYR A 287 56.61 4.94 -7.08
CA TYR A 287 55.47 5.86 -7.09
C TYR A 287 54.24 5.20 -7.73
N ILE A 288 54.39 4.60 -8.91
CA ILE A 288 53.29 3.90 -9.62
C ILE A 288 52.75 2.74 -8.76
N SER A 289 53.62 1.90 -8.20
CA SER A 289 53.23 0.79 -7.33
C SER A 289 52.47 1.28 -6.09
N THR A 290 52.93 2.36 -5.46
CA THR A 290 52.27 2.96 -4.30
C THR A 290 50.91 3.57 -4.68
N HIS A 291 50.82 4.22 -5.84
CA HIS A 291 49.59 4.79 -6.37
C HIS A 291 48.56 3.70 -6.69
N VAL A 292 48.97 2.65 -7.42
CA VAL A 292 48.12 1.50 -7.76
C VAL A 292 47.64 0.77 -6.50
N LYS A 293 48.52 0.58 -5.50
CA LYS A 293 48.13 -0.03 -4.22
C LYS A 293 47.11 0.83 -3.46
N LYS A 294 47.28 2.16 -3.49
CA LYS A 294 46.34 3.10 -2.86
C LYS A 294 44.99 3.10 -3.57
N GLU A 295 44.97 3.12 -4.91
CA GLU A 295 43.74 3.01 -5.71
C GLU A 295 43.02 1.68 -5.48
N HIS A 296 43.75 0.56 -5.41
CA HIS A 296 43.16 -0.73 -5.07
C HIS A 296 42.53 -0.76 -3.68
N CYS A 297 43.20 -0.18 -2.67
CA CYS A 297 42.63 -0.06 -1.32
C CYS A 297 41.34 0.76 -1.31
N VAL A 298 41.34 1.90 -2.00
CA VAL A 298 40.15 2.76 -2.15
C VAL A 298 39.02 2.01 -2.85
N SER A 299 39.32 1.31 -3.95
CA SER A 299 38.34 0.51 -4.69
C SER A 299 37.75 -0.62 -3.84
N GLN A 300 38.57 -1.32 -3.05
CA GLN A 300 38.09 -2.35 -2.12
C GLN A 300 37.12 -1.79 -1.08
N VAL A 301 37.43 -0.65 -0.46
CA VAL A 301 36.54 -0.02 0.53
C VAL A 301 35.21 0.38 -0.09
N VAL A 302 35.21 0.88 -1.33
CA VAL A 302 33.97 1.19 -2.06
C VAL A 302 33.14 -0.06 -2.29
N GLN A 303 33.77 -1.15 -2.73
CA GLN A 303 33.08 -2.42 -2.95
C GLN A 303 32.48 -2.99 -1.65
N ASP A 304 33.19 -2.87 -0.52
CA ASP A 304 32.68 -3.26 0.80
C ASP A 304 31.41 -2.45 1.17
N TRP A 305 31.39 -1.13 0.97
CA TRP A 305 30.21 -0.28 1.23
C TRP A 305 29.03 -0.60 0.30
N LYS A 306 29.31 -0.85 -0.99
CA LYS A 306 28.29 -1.29 -1.95
C LYS A 306 27.68 -2.63 -1.54
N PHE A 307 28.51 -3.57 -1.09
CA PHE A 307 28.03 -4.85 -0.58
C PHE A 307 27.19 -4.69 0.69
N VAL A 308 27.60 -3.83 1.62
CA VAL A 308 26.79 -3.50 2.81
C VAL A 308 25.42 -2.93 2.42
N ALA A 309 25.37 -2.03 1.42
CA ALA A 309 24.11 -1.50 0.91
C ALA A 309 23.22 -2.59 0.29
N GLN A 310 23.80 -3.52 -0.48
CA GLN A 310 23.08 -4.67 -1.05
C GLN A 310 22.53 -5.61 0.04
N VAL A 311 23.28 -5.84 1.12
CA VAL A 311 22.80 -6.65 2.27
C VAL A 311 21.65 -5.93 2.98
N LEU A 312 21.74 -4.61 3.17
CA LEU A 312 20.66 -3.80 3.74
C LEU A 312 19.39 -3.87 2.88
N ASP A 313 19.51 -3.69 1.56
CA ASP A 313 18.40 -3.82 0.60
C ASP A 313 17.67 -5.16 0.77
N ARG A 314 18.41 -6.27 0.90
CA ARG A 314 17.82 -7.61 1.07
C ARG A 314 17.11 -7.80 2.41
N ILE A 315 17.65 -7.24 3.49
CA ILE A 315 17.02 -7.28 4.81
C ILE A 315 15.71 -6.50 4.77
N PHE A 316 15.74 -5.27 4.25
CA PHE A 316 14.57 -4.44 4.14
C PHE A 316 13.56 -5.05 3.16
N LEU A 317 13.98 -5.68 2.07
CA LEU A 317 13.08 -6.40 1.17
C LEU A 317 12.28 -7.47 1.93
N TRP A 318 12.92 -8.37 2.68
CA TRP A 318 12.21 -9.41 3.43
C TRP A 318 11.33 -8.84 4.55
N LEU A 319 11.80 -7.80 5.24
CA LEU A 319 11.02 -7.09 6.26
C LEU A 319 9.76 -6.46 5.66
N PHE A 320 9.90 -5.66 4.61
CA PHE A 320 8.79 -4.99 3.95
C PHE A 320 7.85 -6.00 3.27
N LEU A 321 8.37 -7.06 2.65
CA LEU A 321 7.56 -8.13 2.06
C LEU A 321 6.69 -8.83 3.11
N THR A 322 7.27 -9.24 4.23
CA THR A 322 6.53 -9.94 5.30
C THR A 322 5.47 -9.04 5.94
N VAL A 323 5.81 -7.78 6.22
CA VAL A 323 4.86 -6.79 6.77
C VAL A 323 3.74 -6.49 5.77
N SER A 324 4.04 -6.33 4.49
CA SER A 324 3.05 -6.07 3.44
C SER A 324 2.07 -7.23 3.26
N VAL A 325 2.58 -8.47 3.19
CA VAL A 325 1.74 -9.68 3.08
C VAL A 325 0.89 -9.86 4.33
N MET A 326 1.49 -9.76 5.52
CA MET A 326 0.77 -9.90 6.79
C MET A 326 -0.30 -8.82 6.96
N GLY A 327 0.03 -7.55 6.68
CA GLY A 327 -0.91 -6.43 6.74
C GLY A 327 -2.08 -6.61 5.77
N SER A 328 -1.80 -7.00 4.52
CA SER A 328 -2.85 -7.27 3.53
C SER A 328 -3.76 -8.42 3.96
N VAL A 329 -3.20 -9.53 4.47
CA VAL A 329 -4.01 -10.65 4.97
C VAL A 329 -4.87 -10.23 6.16
N LEU A 330 -4.28 -9.58 7.18
CA LEU A 330 -5.00 -9.19 8.39
C LEU A 330 -6.15 -8.21 8.08
N ILE A 331 -5.91 -7.24 7.19
CA ILE A 331 -6.90 -6.20 6.89
C ILE A 331 -7.99 -6.71 5.94
N PHE A 332 -7.69 -7.55 4.95
CA PHE A 332 -8.73 -8.04 4.02
C PHE A 332 -9.51 -9.27 4.52
N THR A 333 -8.98 -10.03 5.49
CA THR A 333 -9.67 -11.24 6.02
C THR A 333 -11.07 -10.95 6.59
N PRO A 334 -11.29 -9.89 7.39
CA PRO A 334 -12.63 -9.55 7.89
C PRO A 334 -13.65 -9.28 6.77
N SER A 335 -13.26 -8.52 5.73
CA SER A 335 -14.12 -8.24 4.58
C SER A 335 -14.46 -9.49 3.77
N LEU A 336 -13.47 -10.35 3.51
CA LEU A 336 -13.69 -11.61 2.80
C LEU A 336 -14.62 -12.54 3.59
N LYS A 337 -14.45 -12.61 4.92
CA LYS A 337 -15.33 -13.39 5.79
C LYS A 337 -16.77 -12.85 5.78
N MET A 338 -16.95 -11.53 5.81
CA MET A 338 -18.26 -10.89 5.72
C MET A 338 -18.95 -11.21 4.40
N TRP A 339 -18.23 -11.12 3.28
CA TRP A 339 -18.76 -11.43 1.96
C TRP A 339 -19.17 -12.90 1.81
N LEU A 340 -18.33 -13.83 2.29
CA LEU A 340 -18.63 -15.27 2.27
C LEU A 340 -19.86 -15.61 3.13
N HIS A 341 -19.97 -15.03 4.33
CA HIS A 341 -21.15 -15.22 5.18
C HIS A 341 -22.42 -14.67 4.52
N SER A 342 -22.33 -13.49 3.91
CA SER A 342 -23.42 -12.90 3.14
C SER A 342 -23.89 -13.81 2.00
N TYR A 343 -22.96 -14.45 1.29
CA TYR A 343 -23.30 -15.36 0.19
C TYR A 343 -23.98 -16.62 0.70
N HIS A 344 -23.51 -17.16 1.82
CA HIS A 344 -24.09 -18.36 2.43
C HIS A 344 -25.51 -18.11 2.96
N GLU A 345 -25.77 -17.00 3.65
CA GLU A 345 -27.14 -16.64 4.09
C GLU A 345 -28.12 -16.55 2.92
N GLU A 346 -27.66 -16.04 1.78
CA GLU A 346 -28.50 -15.90 0.59
C GLU A 346 -28.83 -17.25 -0.05
N GLN A 347 -27.86 -18.16 -0.14
CA GLN A 347 -28.09 -19.52 -0.64
C GLN A 347 -29.09 -20.27 0.25
N VAL A 348 -28.97 -20.14 1.58
CA VAL A 348 -29.92 -20.72 2.53
C VAL A 348 -31.32 -20.11 2.36
N SER A 349 -31.42 -18.79 2.19
CA SER A 349 -32.71 -18.11 2.01
C SER A 349 -33.37 -18.35 0.65
N ARG A 350 -32.64 -18.84 -0.37
CA ARG A 350 -33.23 -19.29 -1.65
C ARG A 350 -33.64 -20.76 -1.62
N ALA A 351 -33.07 -21.55 -0.69
CA ALA A 351 -33.33 -22.98 -0.56
C ALA A 351 -34.56 -23.28 0.35
N ILE A 352 -35.00 -22.31 1.14
CA ILE A 352 -36.23 -22.31 1.95
C ILE A 352 -37.28 -21.48 1.20
#